data_AF-A0A8X7QSV1-F1
#
_entry.id   AF-A0A8X7QSV1-F1
#
_cell.length_a   1.000
_cell.length_b   1.000
_cell.length_c   1.000
_cell.angle_alpha   90.00
_cell.angle_beta   90.00
_cell.angle_gamma   90.00
#
_symmetry.space_group_name_H-M   'P 1'
#
loop_
_entity.id
_entity.type
_entity.pdbx_description
1 polymer ?
#
loop_
_entity_poly.entity_id
_entity_poly.type
_entity_poly.pdbx_seq_one_letter_code
_entity_poly.pdbx_strand_id
1 'polypeptide(L)'
;MVTDCALNYKAGGGRLVEKCPTIYWSPCAAHYINLILKDVGKLHHVEKLTSNASKIIVFVYSHKHIFNWLRNRMSWREIIRPAETEFATSFIALQSLHAHKDYLRSQDLRKQTCETAYL
;
A
#
# COMPACT_ATOMS: atom_id res chain seq x y z
N MET A 1 -12.04 -10.79 22.21
CA MET A 1 -10.65 -10.69 21.71
C MET A 1 -10.67 -10.89 20.20
N VAL A 2 -9.96 -10.04 19.46
CA VAL A 2 -9.85 -10.14 18.00
C VAL A 2 -8.38 -10.39 17.66
N THR A 3 -8.09 -11.43 16.88
CA THR A 3 -6.71 -11.76 16.47
C THR A 3 -6.61 -11.97 14.97
N ASP A 4 -5.39 -11.89 14.43
CA ASP A 4 -5.12 -12.27 13.05
C ASP A 4 -5.65 -13.68 12.74
N CYS A 5 -6.16 -13.90 11.52
CA CYS A 5 -6.83 -15.14 11.14
C CYS A 5 -5.88 -16.18 10.51
N ALA A 6 -4.57 -16.02 10.68
CA ALA A 6 -3.65 -17.07 10.29
C ALA A 6 -4.01 -18.41 10.98
N LEU A 7 -3.80 -19.52 10.26
CA LEU A 7 -4.36 -20.84 10.62
C LEU A 7 -4.00 -21.27 12.05
N ASN A 8 -2.80 -20.92 12.51
CA ASN A 8 -2.31 -21.14 13.87
C ASN A 8 -3.12 -20.39 14.94
N TYR A 9 -3.55 -19.15 14.67
CA TYR A 9 -4.35 -18.36 15.60
C TYR A 9 -5.81 -18.79 15.64
N LYS A 10 -6.34 -19.34 14.53
CA LYS A 10 -7.70 -19.89 14.52
C LYS A 10 -7.83 -21.11 15.45
N ALA A 11 -6.86 -22.02 15.39
CA ALA A 11 -6.80 -23.17 16.30
C ALA A 11 -6.56 -22.73 17.76
N GLY A 12 -5.68 -21.75 17.98
CA GLY A 12 -5.43 -21.18 19.31
C GLY A 12 -6.65 -20.47 19.91
N GLY A 13 -7.38 -19.70 19.10
CA GLY A 13 -8.60 -19.01 19.48
C GLY A 13 -9.73 -19.96 19.87
N GLY A 14 -9.92 -21.04 19.11
CA GLY A 14 -10.88 -22.10 19.46
C GLY A 14 -10.57 -22.73 20.81
N ARG A 15 -9.30 -23.13 21.03
CA ARG A 15 -8.85 -23.68 22.31
C ARG A 15 -8.98 -22.71 23.49
N LEU A 16 -8.85 -21.41 23.25
CA LEU A 16 -9.03 -20.39 24.28
C LEU A 16 -10.50 -20.30 24.71
N VAL A 17 -11.43 -20.29 23.74
CA VAL A 17 -12.88 -20.28 24.03
C VAL A 17 -13.31 -21.56 24.77
N GLU A 18 -12.73 -22.71 24.40
CA GLU A 18 -12.97 -23.99 25.11
C GLU A 18 -12.51 -23.96 26.57
N LYS A 19 -11.33 -23.38 26.86
CA LYS A 19 -10.79 -23.30 28.23
C LYS A 19 -11.37 -22.16 29.05
N CYS A 20 -11.84 -21.10 28.40
CA CYS A 20 -12.33 -19.89 29.05
C CYS A 20 -13.66 -19.44 28.40
N PRO A 21 -14.80 -20.05 28.80
CA PRO A 21 -16.11 -19.80 28.17
C PRO A 21 -16.61 -18.36 28.27
N THR A 22 -16.04 -17.57 29.19
CA THR A 22 -16.33 -16.14 29.39
C THR A 22 -15.63 -15.24 28.37
N ILE A 23 -14.65 -15.75 27.63
CA ILE A 23 -13.91 -14.99 26.61
C ILE A 23 -14.48 -15.28 25.23
N TYR A 24 -14.99 -14.25 24.57
CA TYR A 24 -15.35 -14.31 23.17
C TYR A 24 -14.12 -14.08 22.28
N TRP A 25 -13.89 -14.95 21.30
CA TRP A 25 -12.86 -14.80 20.28
C TRP A 25 -13.46 -14.71 18.88
N SER A 26 -12.95 -13.80 18.06
CA SER A 26 -13.31 -13.71 16.65
C SER A 26 -12.07 -13.40 15.78
N PRO A 27 -12.01 -13.91 14.54
CA PRO A 27 -10.96 -13.56 13.60
C PRO A 27 -11.05 -12.09 13.15
N CYS A 28 -9.89 -11.51 12.82
CA CYS A 28 -9.79 -10.12 12.37
C CYS A 28 -10.35 -9.91 10.96
N ALA A 29 -11.26 -8.95 10.80
CA ALA A 29 -11.82 -8.57 9.50
C ALA A 29 -10.78 -7.97 8.54
N ALA A 30 -9.77 -7.27 9.07
CA ALA A 30 -8.71 -6.69 8.26
C ALA A 30 -7.90 -7.77 7.50
N HIS A 31 -7.73 -8.95 8.09
CA HIS A 31 -7.09 -10.08 7.43
C HIS A 31 -7.86 -10.54 6.19
N TYR A 32 -9.18 -10.68 6.30
CA TYR A 32 -10.03 -11.05 5.16
C TYR A 32 -10.01 -9.99 4.06
N ILE A 33 -10.05 -8.71 4.42
CA ILE A 33 -9.92 -7.61 3.46
C ILE A 33 -8.58 -7.72 2.72
N ASN A 34 -7.47 -7.96 3.44
CA ASN A 34 -6.16 -8.13 2.82
C ASN A 34 -6.11 -9.34 1.86
N LEU A 35 -6.79 -10.44 2.19
CA LEU A 35 -6.92 -11.61 1.29
C LEU A 35 -7.75 -11.31 0.04
N ILE A 36 -8.88 -10.61 0.18
CA ILE A 36 -9.70 -10.19 -0.96
C ILE A 36 -8.88 -9.28 -1.88
N LEU A 37 -8.16 -8.31 -1.32
CA LEU A 37 -7.28 -7.43 -2.08
C LEU A 37 -6.13 -8.19 -2.74
N LYS A 38 -5.61 -9.25 -2.09
CA LYS A 38 -4.63 -10.16 -2.69
C LYS A 38 -5.16 -10.85 -3.94
N ASP A 39 -6.40 -11.35 -3.90
CA ASP A 39 -7.00 -12.03 -5.04
C ASP A 39 -7.35 -11.05 -6.17
N VAL A 40 -7.85 -9.86 -5.84
CA VAL A 40 -8.04 -8.76 -6.81
C VAL A 40 -6.71 -8.35 -7.44
N GLY A 41 -5.63 -8.31 -6.65
CA GLY A 41 -4.28 -7.98 -7.13
C GLY A 41 -3.73 -8.94 -8.18
N LYS A 42 -4.21 -10.19 -8.22
CA LYS A 42 -3.81 -11.20 -9.22
C LYS A 42 -4.47 -11.00 -10.59
N LEU A 43 -5.47 -10.13 -10.70
CA LEU A 43 -6.08 -9.82 -11.99
C LEU A 43 -5.03 -9.11 -12.86
N HIS A 44 -4.75 -9.63 -14.06
CA HIS A 44 -3.65 -9.15 -14.92
C HIS A 44 -3.61 -7.62 -15.12
N HIS A 45 -4.77 -6.97 -15.23
CA HIS A 45 -4.83 -5.51 -15.36
C HIS A 45 -4.47 -4.77 -14.05
N VAL A 46 -4.88 -5.31 -12.89
CA VAL A 46 -4.54 -4.77 -11.56
C VAL A 46 -3.08 -5.03 -11.24
N GLU A 47 -2.56 -6.21 -11.56
CA GLU A 47 -1.15 -6.56 -11.40
C GLU A 47 -0.26 -5.59 -12.19
N LYS A 48 -0.59 -5.35 -13.46
CA LYS A 48 0.13 -4.39 -14.31
C LYS A 48 0.06 -2.97 -13.74
N LEU A 49 -1.11 -2.55 -13.24
CA LEU A 49 -1.29 -1.24 -12.62
C LEU A 49 -0.41 -1.10 -11.36
N THR A 50 -0.41 -2.13 -10.51
CA THR A 50 0.37 -2.18 -9.27
C THR A 50 1.86 -2.17 -9.57
N SER A 51 2.32 -2.92 -10.58
CA SER A 51 3.72 -2.90 -11.03
C SER A 51 4.16 -1.52 -11.51
N ASN A 52 3.33 -0.85 -12.30
CA ASN A 52 3.62 0.51 -12.77
C ASN A 52 3.65 1.52 -11.61
N ALA A 53 2.73 1.40 -10.66
CA ALA A 53 2.72 2.21 -9.45
C ALA A 53 4.00 2.01 -8.63
N SER A 54 4.44 0.77 -8.42
CA SER A 54 5.71 0.47 -7.74
C SER A 54 6.90 1.13 -8.43
N LYS A 55 6.96 1.13 -9.76
CA LYS A 55 8.02 1.82 -10.51
C LYS A 55 8.01 3.34 -10.28
N ILE A 56 6.84 3.96 -10.29
CA ILE A 56 6.69 5.41 -10.02
C ILE A 56 7.14 5.72 -8.59
N ILE A 57 6.72 4.91 -7.61
CA ILE A 57 7.10 5.08 -6.20
C ILE A 57 8.62 4.95 -6.05
N VAL A 58 9.22 3.89 -6.59
CA VAL A 58 10.67 3.71 -6.58
C VAL A 58 11.36 4.90 -7.22
N PHE A 59 10.91 5.36 -8.39
CA PHE A 59 11.46 6.54 -9.06
C PHE A 59 11.42 7.79 -8.18
N VAL A 60 10.25 8.11 -7.61
CA VAL A 60 10.09 9.29 -6.74
C VAL A 60 10.99 9.21 -5.50
N TYR A 61 11.03 8.05 -4.84
CA TYR A 61 11.83 7.88 -3.62
C TYR A 61 13.34 7.82 -3.88
N SER A 62 13.78 7.35 -5.06
CA SER A 62 15.18 7.33 -5.44
C SER A 62 15.73 8.72 -5.77
N HIS A 63 14.88 9.67 -6.18
CA HIS A 63 15.30 11.02 -6.56
C HIS A 63 14.92 12.03 -5.48
N LYS A 64 15.85 12.31 -4.55
CA LYS A 64 15.63 13.24 -3.42
C LYS A 64 15.07 14.61 -3.84
N HIS A 65 15.52 15.17 -4.96
CA HIS A 65 15.04 16.46 -5.46
C HIS A 65 13.56 16.41 -5.87
N ILE A 66 13.16 15.36 -6.59
CA ILE A 66 11.76 15.14 -6.99
C ILE A 66 10.89 14.88 -5.75
N PHE A 67 11.36 14.06 -4.82
CA PHE A 67 10.67 13.80 -3.57
C PHE A 67 10.44 15.09 -2.75
N ASN A 68 11.48 15.91 -2.56
CA ASN A 68 11.38 17.17 -1.83
C ASN A 68 10.46 18.17 -2.54
N TRP A 69 10.52 18.24 -3.88
CA TRP A 69 9.62 19.08 -4.67
C TRP A 69 8.15 18.68 -4.50
N LEU A 70 7.86 17.37 -4.53
CA LEU A 70 6.51 16.85 -4.28
C LEU A 70 6.06 17.18 -2.86
N ARG A 71 6.93 17.01 -1.85
CA ARG A 71 6.62 17.28 -0.43
C ARG A 71 6.28 18.75 -0.14
N ASN A 72 6.83 19.69 -0.92
CA ASN A 72 6.53 21.12 -0.76
C ASN A 72 5.15 21.53 -1.31
N ARG A 73 4.37 20.61 -1.90
CA ARG A 73 2.99 20.86 -2.33
C ARG A 73 2.01 20.54 -1.20
N MET A 74 1.12 21.47 -0.87
CA MET A 74 0.16 21.36 0.26
C MET A 74 -0.74 20.11 0.22
N SER A 75 -0.94 19.48 -0.93
CA SER A 75 -1.76 18.27 -1.09
C SER A 75 -1.01 16.96 -0.82
N TRP A 76 0.33 16.95 -0.95
CA TRP A 76 1.13 15.71 -0.95
C TRP A 76 1.56 15.33 0.46
N ARG A 77 0.72 14.56 1.17
CA ARG A 77 1.00 14.19 2.57
C ARG A 77 1.94 13.00 2.77
N GLU A 78 1.96 12.03 1.85
CA GLU A 78 3.01 11.00 1.65
C GLU A 78 2.45 9.93 0.69
N ILE A 79 3.29 9.30 -0.13
CA ILE A 79 2.92 8.00 -0.71
C ILE A 79 3.40 6.94 0.26
N ILE A 80 2.49 6.17 0.83
CA ILE A 80 2.89 5.02 1.65
C ILE A 80 3.64 4.04 0.75
N ARG A 81 4.90 3.75 1.08
CA ARG A 81 5.66 2.71 0.40
C ARG A 81 4.92 1.38 0.58
N PRO A 82 4.58 0.67 -0.50
CA PRO A 82 3.99 -0.65 -0.40
C PRO A 82 4.90 -1.55 0.44
N ALA A 83 4.38 -2.09 1.53
CA ALA A 83 5.06 -3.14 2.28
C ALA A 83 4.80 -4.47 1.56
N GLU A 84 5.83 -5.31 1.36
CA GLU A 84 5.71 -6.59 0.68
C GLU A 84 4.68 -7.54 1.33
N THR A 85 4.44 -7.38 2.63
CA THR A 85 3.58 -8.27 3.43
C THR A 85 2.11 -7.82 3.51
N GLU A 86 1.74 -6.66 2.98
CA GLU A 86 0.38 -6.12 3.10
C GLU A 86 -0.14 -5.63 1.75
N PHE A 87 -1.02 -6.43 1.13
CA PHE A 87 -1.67 -6.09 -0.14
C PHE A 87 -2.49 -4.81 -0.04
N ALA A 88 -3.13 -4.56 1.11
CA ALA A 88 -3.86 -3.31 1.35
C ALA A 88 -2.97 -2.06 1.13
N THR A 89 -1.69 -2.14 1.48
CA THR A 89 -0.73 -1.04 1.35
C THR A 89 -0.46 -0.69 -0.11
N SER A 90 -0.44 -1.68 -1.01
CA SER A 90 -0.37 -1.45 -2.46
C SER A 90 -1.57 -0.68 -3.00
N PHE A 91 -2.78 -0.99 -2.52
CA PHE A 91 -4.00 -0.28 -2.92
C PHE A 91 -4.07 1.16 -2.36
N ILE A 92 -3.60 1.37 -1.13
CA ILE A 92 -3.48 2.71 -0.55
C ILE A 92 -2.45 3.55 -1.33
N ALA A 93 -1.32 2.95 -1.72
CA ALA A 93 -0.32 3.60 -2.54
C ALA A 93 -0.88 3.99 -3.92
N LEU A 94 -1.65 3.09 -4.56
CA LEU A 94 -2.37 3.37 -5.80
C LEU A 94 -3.37 4.53 -5.65
N GLN A 95 -4.13 4.56 -4.57
CA GLN A 95 -5.07 5.64 -4.28
C GLN A 95 -4.34 6.99 -4.13
N SER A 96 -3.21 7.00 -3.41
CA SER A 96 -2.38 8.19 -3.27
C SER A 96 -1.83 8.68 -4.61
N LEU A 97 -1.31 7.78 -5.45
CA LEU A 97 -0.86 8.11 -6.81
C LEU A 97 -2.00 8.68 -7.66
N HIS A 98 -3.21 8.11 -7.56
CA HIS A 98 -4.36 8.60 -8.31
C HIS A 98 -4.77 10.01 -7.86
N ALA A 99 -4.80 10.26 -6.55
CA ALA A 99 -5.15 11.56 -5.98
C ALA A 99 -4.20 12.67 -6.46
N HIS A 100 -2.95 12.33 -6.77
CA HIS A 100 -1.92 13.28 -7.20
C HIS A 100 -1.51 13.12 -8.67
N LYS A 101 -2.31 12.43 -9.49
CA LYS A 101 -1.99 12.12 -10.89
C LYS A 101 -1.66 13.35 -11.74
N ASP A 102 -2.29 14.49 -11.44
CA ASP A 102 -2.15 15.72 -12.21
C ASP A 102 -0.77 16.36 -11.97
N TYR A 103 -0.26 16.29 -10.74
CA TYR A 103 1.12 16.69 -10.43
C TYR A 103 2.13 15.77 -11.10
N LEU A 104 1.87 14.46 -11.09
CA LEU A 104 2.74 13.47 -11.74
C LEU A 104 2.80 13.61 -13.26
N ARG A 105 1.73 14.16 -13.87
CA ARG A 105 1.65 14.42 -15.32
C ARG A 105 2.08 15.84 -15.71
N SER A 106 2.35 16.71 -14.74
CA SER A 106 2.69 18.11 -14.99
C SER A 106 3.97 18.24 -15.82
N GLN A 107 4.04 19.28 -16.65
CA GLN A 107 5.28 19.60 -17.37
C GLN A 107 6.43 19.96 -16.41
N ASP A 108 6.10 20.42 -15.20
CA ASP A 108 7.09 20.74 -14.17
C ASP A 108 7.85 19.51 -13.69
N LEU A 109 7.19 18.36 -13.52
CA LEU A 109 7.89 17.11 -13.19
C LEU A 109 8.84 16.69 -14.32
N ARG A 110 8.45 16.91 -15.58
CA ARG A 110 9.30 16.62 -16.74
C ARG A 110 10.56 17.48 -16.75
N LYS A 111 10.43 18.78 -16.47
CA LYS A 111 11.58 19.69 -16.33
C LYS A 111 12.51 19.24 -15.21
N GLN A 112 11.98 18.89 -14.04
CA GLN A 112 12.80 18.41 -12.92
C GLN A 112 13.53 17.11 -13.26
N THR A 113 12.88 16.20 -14.00
CA THR A 113 13.48 14.93 -14.45
C THR A 113 14.61 15.18 -15.46
N CYS A 114 14.44 16.14 -16.37
CA CYS A 114 15.48 16.55 -17.32
C CYS A 114 16.68 17.19 -16.61
N GLU A 115 16.46 18.07 -15.62
CA GLU A 115 17.57 18.68 -14.85
C GLU A 115 18.40 17.64 -14.10
N THR A 116 17.79 16.56 -13.61
CA THR A 116 18.49 15.47 -12.93
C THR A 116 19.15 14.45 -13.86
N ALA A 117 18.86 14.46 -15.17
CA ALA A 117 19.52 13.58 -16.14
C ALA A 117 20.89 14.10 -16.61
N TYR A 118 21.25 15.32 -16.20
CA TYR A 118 22.53 15.98 -16.49
C TYR A 118 23.47 16.06 -15.26
N LEU A 119 23.13 15.39 -14.16
CA LEU A 119 23.95 15.22 -12.94
C LEU A 119 24.15 13.73 -12.66
#